data_AF-A0A8T7IRZ7-F1
#
_entry.id   AF-A0A8T7IRZ7-F1
#
_cell.length_a   1.000
_cell.length_b   1.000
_cell.length_c   1.000
_cell.angle_alpha   90.00
_cell.angle_beta   90.00
_cell.angle_gamma   90.00
#
_symmetry.space_group_name_H-M   'P 1'
#
loop_
_entity.id
_entity.type
_entity.pdbx_description
1 polymer ?
#
loop_
_entity_poly.entity_id
_entity_poly.type
_entity_poly.pdbx_seq_one_letter_code
_entity_poly.pdbx_strand_id
1 'polypeptide(L)'
;LPSNGAEAVIRAGQYRAGNSDLSSALLGDWQTIGWTSMPADAQVQLRMSGLLWPEASQRILNTAYLVRESVGRGQLIMFANEANFRGAALGSRRMLLNALVLGPGMGTDLHVEL
;
A
#
# COMPACT_ATOMS: atom_id res chain seq x y z
N LEU A 1 -11.50 12.64 -8.39
CA LEU A 1 -10.61 13.40 -9.30
C LEU A 1 -9.31 12.62 -9.41
N PRO A 2 -8.82 12.26 -10.60
CA PRO A 2 -7.49 11.68 -10.71
C PRO A 2 -6.50 12.74 -10.21
N SER A 3 -5.87 12.48 -9.07
CA SER A 3 -4.79 13.33 -8.58
C SER A 3 -3.61 13.17 -9.52
N ASN A 4 -3.08 14.27 -10.06
CA ASN A 4 -1.84 14.32 -10.86
C ASN A 4 -0.58 13.99 -10.02
N GLY A 5 -0.65 12.99 -9.14
CA GLY A 5 0.42 12.62 -8.23
C GLY A 5 0.52 11.11 -8.06
N ALA A 6 1.73 10.67 -7.75
CA ALA A 6 2.01 9.29 -7.41
C ALA A 6 1.39 8.92 -6.05
N GLU A 7 0.53 7.90 -6.05
CA GLU A 7 -0.15 7.39 -4.87
C GLU A 7 0.50 6.08 -4.40
N ALA A 8 0.92 6.01 -3.14
CA ALA A 8 1.36 4.77 -2.51
C ALA A 8 0.16 3.93 -2.09
N VAL A 9 -0.39 3.15 -3.02
CA VAL A 9 -1.57 2.28 -2.82
C VAL A 9 -1.31 1.21 -1.77
N ILE A 10 -0.10 0.66 -1.72
CA ILE A 10 0.30 -0.35 -0.73
C ILE A 10 1.62 0.08 -0.09
N ARG A 11 1.69 -0.06 1.23
CA ARG A 11 2.90 0.13 2.03
C ARG A 11 3.43 -1.20 2.55
N ALA A 12 4.70 -1.25 2.92
CA ALA A 12 5.34 -2.48 3.40
C ALA A 12 4.82 -2.95 4.77
N GLY A 13 4.38 -2.03 5.63
CA GLY A 13 3.84 -2.32 6.95
C GLY A 13 2.48 -3.02 6.89
N GLN A 14 2.30 -4.04 7.74
CA GLN A 14 1.01 -4.67 7.97
C GLN A 14 0.28 -3.97 9.12
N TYR A 15 -0.89 -3.39 8.83
CA TYR A 15 -1.81 -2.92 9.85
C TYR A 15 -2.56 -4.09 10.50
N ARG A 16 -2.63 -4.06 11.84
CA ARG A 16 -3.46 -4.94 12.67
C ARG A 16 -4.34 -4.05 13.54
N ALA A 17 -5.65 -4.14 13.32
CA ALA A 17 -6.62 -3.46 14.17
C ALA A 17 -6.52 -3.97 15.61
N GLY A 18 -6.79 -3.08 16.57
CA GLY A 18 -7.01 -3.46 17.96
C GLY A 18 -8.34 -4.19 18.15
N ASN A 19 -8.62 -4.58 19.39
CA ASN A 19 -9.86 -5.29 19.74
C ASN A 19 -11.01 -4.34 20.14
N SER A 20 -10.82 -3.03 20.06
CA SER A 20 -11.86 -2.06 20.40
C SER A 20 -12.89 -1.93 19.28
N ASP A 21 -14.12 -1.52 19.65
CA ASP A 21 -15.17 -1.23 18.68
C ASP A 21 -14.76 -0.04 17.79
N LEU A 22 -15.31 0.02 16.56
CA LEU A 22 -14.98 1.07 15.60
C LEU A 22 -15.18 2.48 16.17
N SER A 23 -16.23 2.69 16.98
CA SER A 23 -16.50 3.98 17.62
C SER A 23 -15.40 4.38 18.60
N SER A 24 -14.92 3.44 19.42
CA SER A 24 -13.81 3.68 20.35
C SER A 24 -12.48 3.87 19.60
N ALA A 25 -12.25 3.14 18.50
CA ALA A 25 -11.05 3.30 17.70
C ALA A 25 -10.97 4.67 17.02
N LEU A 26 -12.10 5.25 16.59
CA LEU A 26 -12.14 6.55 15.91
C LEU A 26 -12.07 7.73 16.88
N LEU A 27 -12.76 7.65 18.02
CA LEU A 27 -12.88 8.74 19.00
C LEU A 27 -11.83 8.67 20.11
N GLY A 28 -11.13 7.55 20.25
CA GLY A 28 -10.11 7.34 21.28
C GLY A 28 -8.78 8.02 20.96
N ASP A 29 -7.75 7.62 21.70
CA ASP A 29 -6.40 8.15 21.53
C ASP A 29 -5.77 7.64 20.23
N TRP A 30 -5.04 8.53 19.56
CA TRP A 30 -4.31 8.24 18.34
C TRP A 30 -2.81 8.30 18.59
N GLN A 31 -2.08 7.38 17.97
CA GLN A 31 -0.63 7.36 17.95
C GLN A 31 -0.10 7.50 16.52
N THR A 32 1.11 8.04 16.39
CA THR A 32 1.78 8.18 15.09
C THR A 32 3.06 7.36 15.07
N ILE A 33 3.14 6.42 14.13
CA ILE A 33 4.34 5.59 13.90
C ILE A 33 4.95 6.00 12.56
N GLY A 34 6.05 6.74 12.62
CA GLY A 34 6.68 7.35 11.45
C GLY A 34 5.75 8.38 10.79
N TRP A 35 5.18 8.03 9.63
CA TRP A 35 4.29 8.91 8.84
C TRP A 35 2.83 8.44 8.83
N THR A 36 2.49 7.43 9.65
CA THR A 36 1.14 6.85 9.70
C THR A 36 0.51 7.13 11.07
N SER A 37 -0.68 7.71 11.06
CA SER A 37 -1.52 7.90 12.25
C SER A 37 -2.52 6.76 12.36
N MET A 38 -2.62 6.17 13.55
CA MET A 38 -3.50 5.03 13.82
C MET A 38 -4.06 5.08 15.26
N PRO A 39 -5.15 4.38 15.56
CA PRO A 39 -5.64 4.24 16.93
C PRO A 39 -4.57 3.68 17.88
N ALA A 40 -4.58 4.09 19.14
CA ALA A 40 -3.59 3.69 20.15
C ALA A 40 -3.57 2.17 20.43
N ASP A 41 -4.68 1.48 20.22
CA ASP A 41 -4.81 0.03 20.37
C ASP A 41 -4.44 -0.77 19.11
N ALA A 42 -4.29 -0.09 17.97
CA ALA A 42 -3.88 -0.70 16.71
C ALA A 42 -2.34 -0.79 16.62
N GLN A 43 -1.86 -1.71 15.79
CA GLN A 43 -0.43 -1.92 15.58
C GLN A 43 -0.10 -1.99 14.10
N VAL A 44 1.02 -1.39 13.69
CA VAL A 44 1.62 -1.65 12.37
C VAL A 44 2.96 -2.32 12.57
N GLN A 45 3.17 -3.43 11.89
CA GLN A 45 4.39 -4.23 12.00
C GLN A 45 4.91 -4.61 10.61
N LEU A 46 6.23 -4.68 10.47
CA LEU A 46 6.85 -5.19 9.25
C LEU A 46 6.89 -6.73 9.29
N ARG A 47 6.29 -7.39 8.30
CA ARG A 47 6.43 -8.84 8.12
C ARG A 47 7.57 -9.14 7.15
N MET A 48 8.78 -9.32 7.68
CA MET A 48 9.96 -9.66 6.89
C MET A 48 10.80 -10.69 7.65
N SER A 49 11.44 -11.60 6.91
CA SER A 49 12.43 -12.53 7.45
C SER A 49 13.84 -12.00 7.24
N GLY A 50 14.76 -12.29 8.16
CA GLY A 50 16.16 -11.93 8.07
C GLY A 50 16.66 -11.14 9.27
N LEU A 51 17.89 -10.64 9.20
CA LEU A 51 18.47 -9.77 10.21
C LEU A 51 18.06 -8.32 9.91
N LEU A 52 17.34 -7.71 10.85
CA LEU A 52 16.89 -6.33 10.73
C LEU A 52 17.06 -5.61 12.06
N TRP A 53 17.70 -4.44 12.02
CA TRP A 53 17.79 -3.56 13.17
C TRP A 53 16.43 -2.94 13.50
N PRO A 54 16.08 -2.77 14.79
CA PRO A 54 14.80 -2.18 15.19
C PRO A 54 14.52 -0.83 14.50
N GLU A 55 15.51 0.04 14.38
CA GLU A 55 15.39 1.35 13.75
C GLU A 55 15.13 1.25 12.24
N ALA A 56 15.76 0.28 11.57
CA ALA A 56 15.54 0.02 10.15
C ALA A 56 14.11 -0.48 9.90
N SER A 57 13.57 -1.30 10.82
CA SER A 57 12.19 -1.79 10.72
C SER A 57 11.17 -0.65 10.71
N GLN A 58 11.35 0.36 11.56
CA GLN A 58 10.47 1.53 11.64
C GLN A 58 10.53 2.39 10.37
N ARG A 59 11.71 2.50 9.75
CA ARG A 59 11.89 3.26 8.49
C ARG A 59 11.23 2.56 7.31
N ILE A 60 11.39 1.23 7.21
CA ILE A 60 10.84 0.43 6.11
C ILE A 60 9.32 0.30 6.19
N LEU A 61 8.75 0.31 7.40
CA LEU A 61 7.33 0.11 7.65
C LEU A 61 6.42 1.02 6.80
N ASN A 62 6.82 2.28 6.62
CA ASN A 62 6.02 3.25 5.86
C ASN A 62 6.39 3.36 4.37
N THR A 63 7.38 2.61 3.90
CA THR A 63 7.83 2.62 2.51
C THR A 63 6.72 2.19 1.57
N ALA A 64 6.57 2.92 0.46
CA ALA A 64 5.65 2.55 -0.61
C ALA A 64 6.13 1.26 -1.29
N TYR A 65 5.28 0.23 -1.26
CA TYR A 65 5.54 -1.03 -1.93
C TYR A 65 4.92 -1.07 -3.33
N LEU A 66 3.68 -0.59 -3.47
CA LEU A 66 2.99 -0.45 -4.74
C LEU A 66 2.58 1.01 -4.92
N VAL A 67 3.01 1.61 -6.01
CA VAL A 67 2.71 2.99 -6.37
C VAL A 67 1.92 3.02 -7.67
N ARG A 68 0.89 3.85 -7.72
CA ARG A 68 0.12 4.13 -8.93
C ARG A 68 0.21 5.60 -9.26
N GLU A 69 0.50 5.92 -10.52
CA GLU A 69 0.58 7.28 -11.01
C GLU A 69 -0.19 7.39 -12.33
N SER A 70 -1.05 8.39 -12.46
CA SER A 70 -1.74 8.68 -13.72
C SER A 70 -0.78 9.42 -14.66
N VAL A 71 -0.61 8.91 -15.88
CA VAL A 71 0.29 9.48 -16.88
C VAL A 71 -0.43 9.62 -18.21
N GLY A 72 -0.66 10.87 -18.63
CA GLY A 72 -1.52 11.17 -19.77
C GLY A 72 -2.92 10.59 -19.53
N ARG A 73 -3.40 9.76 -20.48
CA ARG A 73 -4.68 9.05 -20.37
C ARG A 73 -4.55 7.66 -19.73
N GLY A 74 -3.32 7.23 -19.41
CA GLY A 74 -3.01 5.92 -18.85
C GLY A 74 -2.56 6.00 -17.39
N GLN A 75 -1.94 4.92 -16.92
CA GLN A 75 -1.32 4.88 -15.60
C GLN A 75 -0.07 4.01 -15.56
N LEU A 76 0.85 4.38 -14.68
CA LEU A 76 2.00 3.59 -14.28
C LEU A 76 1.68 2.89 -12.96
N ILE A 77 1.94 1.59 -12.90
CA ILE A 77 1.83 0.79 -11.68
C ILE A 77 3.22 0.21 -11.40
N MET A 78 3.83 0.66 -10.31
CA MET A 78 5.19 0.33 -9.93
C MET A 78 5.22 -0.53 -8.67
N PHE A 79 6.12 -1.51 -8.65
CA PHE A 79 6.36 -2.39 -7.52
C PHE A 79 7.79 -2.20 -7.04
N ALA A 80 7.99 -2.09 -5.73
CA ALA A 80 9.32 -1.88 -5.14
C ALA A 80 10.24 -3.12 -5.30
N ASN A 81 9.65 -4.32 -5.39
CA ASN A 81 10.35 -5.58 -5.59
C ASN A 81 9.72 -6.38 -6.74
N GLU A 82 10.33 -7.51 -7.10
CA GLU A 82 9.76 -8.44 -8.08
C GLU A 82 8.37 -8.95 -7.63
N ALA A 83 7.32 -8.49 -8.32
CA ALA A 83 5.94 -8.80 -7.96
C ALA A 83 5.58 -10.29 -8.10
N ASN A 84 6.34 -11.04 -8.89
CA ASN A 84 6.18 -12.47 -9.13
C ASN A 84 7.43 -13.28 -8.78
N PHE A 85 8.15 -12.90 -7.71
CA PHE A 85 9.38 -13.57 -7.28
C PHE A 85 9.22 -15.10 -7.25
N ARG A 86 9.82 -15.76 -8.23
CA ARG A 86 9.81 -17.22 -8.44
C ARG A 86 8.41 -17.87 -8.39
N GLY A 87 7.34 -17.10 -8.67
CA GLY A 87 5.96 -17.57 -8.55
C GLY A 87 5.47 -17.91 -7.14
N ALA A 88 6.29 -17.70 -6.10
CA ALA A 88 6.00 -18.12 -4.73
C ALA A 88 5.20 -17.07 -3.92
N ALA A 89 5.29 -15.80 -4.31
CA ALA A 89 4.67 -14.70 -3.57
C ALA A 89 3.19 -14.52 -3.95
N LEU A 90 2.31 -15.35 -3.38
CA LEU A 90 0.87 -15.37 -3.72
C LEU A 90 0.18 -14.00 -3.58
N GLY A 91 0.55 -13.21 -2.57
CA GLY A 91 -0.03 -11.89 -2.33
C GLY A 91 0.33 -10.89 -3.43
N SER A 92 1.62 -10.67 -3.67
CA SER A 92 2.09 -9.73 -4.71
C SER A 92 1.74 -10.20 -6.12
N ARG A 93 1.69 -11.52 -6.37
CA ARG A 93 1.25 -12.07 -7.66
C ARG A 93 -0.20 -11.70 -7.97
N ARG A 94 -1.10 -11.71 -6.98
CA ARG A 94 -2.49 -11.26 -7.18
C ARG A 94 -2.55 -9.77 -7.52
N MET A 95 -1.73 -8.95 -6.88
CA MET A 95 -1.64 -7.52 -7.18
C MET A 95 -1.14 -7.28 -8.61
N LEU A 96 -0.12 -8.01 -9.05
CA LEU A 96 0.38 -7.96 -10.43
C LEU A 96 -0.69 -8.35 -11.45
N LEU A 97 -1.40 -9.46 -11.21
CA LEU A 97 -2.45 -9.92 -12.11
C LEU A 97 -3.61 -8.93 -12.18
N ASN A 98 -4.02 -8.35 -11.06
CA ASN A 98 -5.03 -7.29 -11.04
C ASN A 98 -4.54 -6.06 -11.81
N ALA A 99 -3.28 -5.66 -11.64
CA ALA A 99 -2.70 -4.55 -12.40
C ALA A 99 -2.68 -4.83 -13.91
N LEU A 100 -2.37 -6.05 -14.33
CA LEU A 100 -2.34 -6.43 -15.74
C LEU A 100 -3.74 -6.45 -16.37
N VAL A 101 -4.73 -6.99 -15.66
CA VAL A 101 -6.09 -7.14 -16.18
C VAL A 101 -6.89 -5.84 -16.08
N LEU A 102 -6.81 -5.14 -14.95
CA LEU A 102 -7.63 -3.96 -14.67
C LEU A 102 -6.91 -2.66 -15.01
N GLY A 103 -5.58 -2.64 -15.01
CA GLY A 103 -4.78 -1.42 -15.20
C GLY A 103 -5.04 -0.64 -16.50
N PRO A 104 -5.33 -1.27 -17.66
CA PRO A 104 -5.61 -0.50 -18.86
C PRO A 104 -6.92 0.32 -18.82
N GLY A 105 -7.90 -0.07 -18.00
CA GLY A 105 -9.23 0.55 -17.97
C GLY A 105 -9.65 1.19 -16.64
N MET A 106 -9.27 0.60 -15.51
CA MET A 106 -9.67 1.07 -14.19
C MET A 106 -8.70 2.14 -13.68
N GLY A 107 -9.11 3.40 -13.71
CA GLY A 107 -8.26 4.53 -13.28
C GLY A 107 -7.48 5.22 -14.41
N THR A 108 -7.83 4.91 -15.66
CA THR A 108 -7.37 5.59 -16.89
C THR A 108 -8.50 6.42 -17.49
N ASP A 109 -8.16 7.37 -18.35
CA ASP A 109 -9.15 8.18 -19.07
C ASP A 109 -9.51 7.51 -20.40
N LEU A 110 -10.82 7.37 -20.66
CA LEU A 110 -11.31 6.77 -21.91
C LEU A 110 -10.79 7.54 -23.11
N HIS A 111 -10.35 6.82 -24.17
CA HIS A 111 -9.88 7.45 -25.40
C HIS A 111 -11.01 8.10 -26.21
N VAL A 112 -12.23 7.59 -26.05
CA VAL A 112 -13.40 7.98 -26.84
C VAL A 112 -14.16 9.09 -26.14
N GLU A 113 -14.25 10.24 -26.79
CA GLU A 113 -15.19 11.30 -26.42
C GLU A 113 -16.60 10.87 -26.88
N LEU A 114 -17.55 10.80 -25.95
CA LEU A 114 -18.96 10.52 -26.22
C LEU A 114 -19.75 11.82 -26.38
#